data_AF-A0A956YWQ2-F1
#
_entry.id   AF-A0A956YWQ2-F1
#
_cell.length_a   1.000
_cell.length_b   1.000
_cell.length_c   1.000
_cell.angle_alpha   90.00
_cell.angle_beta   90.00
_cell.angle_gamma   90.00
#
_symmetry.space_group_name_H-M   'P 1'
#
loop_
_entity.id
_entity.type
_entity.pdbx_description
1 polymer ?
#
loop_
_entity_poly.entity_id
_entity_poly.type
_entity_poly.pdbx_seq_one_letter_code
_entity_poly.pdbx_strand_id
1 'polypeptide(L)'
;GFDAKYAIKAGVAYAIESRRKSLLMDEQNYKNITMPHLGKISGFIPRPQKEIKIADQAMTQVHVQPHEPQSAVGRLSGGNQQKIAIARWLTFPPKVFIASEPTRGMDVGAKKEVLGILRDFRNQGYGVLVVSSEPETALAVADRIIVMSHGRIVATMPNSESLDKDALMRLV
;
A
#
# COMPACT_ATOMS: atom_id res chain seq x y z
N GLY A 1 -18.11 -17.14 -6.45
CA GLY A 1 -16.78 -17.61 -6.03
C GLY A 1 -16.03 -16.46 -5.39
N PHE A 2 -15.01 -16.77 -4.59
CA PHE A 2 -14.12 -15.74 -4.03
C PHE A 2 -13.27 -15.15 -5.17
N ASP A 3 -13.66 -13.99 -5.69
CA ASP A 3 -12.93 -13.25 -6.72
C ASP A 3 -12.52 -11.85 -6.22
N ALA A 4 -11.72 -11.12 -7.01
CA ALA A 4 -11.26 -9.79 -6.62
C ALA A 4 -12.41 -8.79 -6.38
N LYS A 5 -13.51 -8.91 -7.15
CA LYS A 5 -14.68 -8.04 -7.02
C LYS A 5 -15.40 -8.28 -5.70
N TYR A 6 -15.51 -9.54 -5.28
CA TYR A 6 -16.03 -9.94 -3.98
C TYR A 6 -15.17 -9.36 -2.85
N ALA A 7 -13.84 -9.48 -2.92
CA ALA A 7 -12.92 -8.94 -1.92
C ALA A 7 -13.06 -7.41 -1.77
N ILE A 8 -13.08 -6.68 -2.89
CA ILE A 8 -13.27 -5.21 -2.88
C ILE A 8 -14.62 -4.83 -2.28
N LYS A 9 -15.70 -5.53 -2.62
CA LYS A 9 -17.03 -5.31 -2.02
C LYS A 9 -17.07 -5.60 -0.52
N ALA A 10 -16.32 -6.59 -0.05
CA ALA A 10 -16.15 -6.89 1.37
C ALA A 10 -15.29 -5.85 2.11
N GLY A 11 -14.66 -4.91 1.39
CA GLY A 11 -13.80 -3.88 1.96
C GLY A 11 -12.35 -4.31 2.11
N VAL A 12 -11.88 -5.29 1.32
CA VAL A 12 -10.48 -5.71 1.30
C VAL A 12 -9.77 -5.08 0.11
N ALA A 13 -8.64 -4.45 0.38
CA ALA A 13 -7.73 -3.92 -0.64
C ALA A 13 -6.36 -4.61 -0.54
N TYR A 14 -5.69 -4.74 -1.68
CA TYR A 14 -4.40 -5.43 -1.77
C TYR A 14 -3.41 -4.64 -2.62
N ALA A 15 -2.25 -4.35 -2.05
CA ALA A 15 -1.09 -3.82 -2.76
C ALA A 15 -0.04 -4.94 -2.90
N ILE A 16 0.24 -5.33 -4.14
CA ILE A 16 1.25 -6.34 -4.47
C ILE A 16 2.65 -5.77 -4.41
N GLU A 17 3.63 -6.65 -4.20
CA GLU A 17 5.05 -6.35 -4.22
C GLU A 17 5.53 -5.75 -5.56
N SER A 18 5.07 -6.35 -6.67
CA SER A 18 5.61 -5.99 -7.99
C SER A 18 4.90 -4.76 -8.56
N ARG A 19 5.53 -3.59 -8.39
CA ARG A 19 5.08 -2.30 -8.96
C ARG A 19 4.70 -2.39 -10.43
N ARG A 20 5.56 -2.99 -11.27
CA ARG A 20 5.32 -3.19 -12.71
C ARG A 20 4.09 -4.05 -13.02
N LYS A 21 3.72 -4.96 -12.12
CA LYS A 21 2.50 -5.78 -12.27
C LYS A 21 1.26 -5.07 -11.69
N SER A 22 1.44 -4.04 -10.87
CA SER A 22 0.37 -3.35 -10.13
C SER A 22 -0.07 -2.04 -10.77
N LEU A 23 0.82 -1.42 -11.55
CA LEU A 23 0.69 -0.09 -12.12
C LEU A 23 0.72 -0.19 -13.64
N LEU A 24 -0.13 0.61 -14.30
CA LEU A 24 -0.08 0.81 -15.73
C LEU A 24 1.02 1.84 -16.01
N MET A 25 2.23 1.35 -16.32
CA MET A 25 3.46 2.15 -16.31
C MET A 25 3.44 3.34 -17.29
N ASP A 26 2.77 3.17 -18.43
CA ASP A 26 2.67 4.19 -19.49
C ASP A 26 1.48 5.13 -19.29
N GLU A 27 0.64 4.88 -18.28
CA GLU A 27 -0.54 5.68 -17.98
C GLU A 27 -0.28 6.71 -16.88
N GLN A 28 -1.13 7.74 -16.87
CA GLN A 28 -1.01 8.84 -15.92
C GLN A 28 -1.20 8.39 -14.47
N ASN A 29 -0.55 9.11 -13.55
CA ASN A 29 -0.70 8.92 -12.10
C ASN A 29 -2.18 8.95 -11.69
N TYR A 30 -2.96 9.91 -12.21
CA TYR A 30 -4.37 10.03 -11.84
C TYR A 30 -5.17 8.78 -12.20
N LYS A 31 -4.96 8.20 -13.39
CA LYS A 31 -5.66 6.98 -13.80
C LYS A 31 -5.26 5.81 -12.91
N ASN A 32 -3.98 5.67 -12.59
CA ASN A 32 -3.49 4.61 -11.70
C ASN A 32 -4.08 4.71 -10.28
N ILE A 33 -4.47 5.91 -9.83
CA ILE A 33 -5.15 6.15 -8.55
C ILE A 33 -6.65 5.87 -8.67
N THR A 34 -7.32 6.37 -9.70
CA THR A 34 -8.78 6.33 -9.79
C THR A 34 -9.34 5.03 -10.37
N MET A 35 -8.55 4.29 -11.14
CA MET A 35 -8.99 3.11 -11.88
C MET A 35 -9.75 2.06 -11.04
N PRO A 36 -9.32 1.66 -9.82
CA PRO A 36 -10.05 0.70 -8.99
C PRO A 36 -11.47 1.16 -8.62
N HIS A 37 -11.72 2.48 -8.71
CA HIS A 37 -12.94 3.12 -8.27
C HIS A 37 -13.62 3.91 -9.40
N LEU A 38 -13.23 3.67 -10.65
CA LEU A 38 -13.70 4.44 -11.81
C LEU A 38 -15.22 4.44 -11.93
N GLY A 39 -15.89 3.32 -11.65
CA GLY A 39 -17.35 3.23 -11.64
C GLY A 39 -18.04 4.15 -10.62
N LYS A 40 -17.40 4.43 -9.47
CA LYS A 40 -17.90 5.39 -8.47
C LYS A 40 -17.58 6.84 -8.84
N ILE A 41 -16.46 7.06 -9.56
CA ILE A 41 -15.97 8.39 -9.87
C ILE A 41 -16.63 8.95 -11.14
N SER A 42 -16.61 8.16 -12.22
CA SER A 42 -16.95 8.59 -13.58
C SER A 42 -18.29 7.99 -14.05
N GLY A 43 -18.77 6.89 -13.44
CA GLY A 43 -19.96 6.19 -13.91
C GLY A 43 -19.71 5.55 -15.27
N PHE A 44 -20.58 5.82 -16.26
CA PHE A 44 -20.43 5.31 -17.63
C PHE A 44 -19.58 6.20 -18.55
N ILE A 45 -19.36 7.48 -18.20
CA ILE A 45 -18.68 8.46 -19.05
C ILE A 45 -17.38 8.89 -18.35
N PRO A 46 -16.20 8.82 -18.99
CA PRO A 46 -14.95 9.31 -18.40
C PRO A 46 -15.06 10.77 -17.93
N ARG A 47 -14.50 11.08 -16.75
CA ARG A 47 -14.51 12.45 -16.18
C ARG A 47 -13.10 12.86 -15.73
N PRO A 48 -12.17 13.14 -16.68
CA PRO A 48 -10.77 13.34 -16.36
C PRO A 48 -10.52 14.44 -15.32
N GLN A 49 -11.23 15.57 -15.39
CA GLN A 49 -11.07 16.66 -14.41
C GLN A 49 -11.44 16.23 -12.98
N LYS A 50 -12.48 15.40 -12.83
CA LYS A 50 -12.88 14.86 -11.53
C LYS A 50 -11.87 13.85 -11.02
N GLU A 51 -11.37 12.99 -11.90
CA GLU A 51 -10.34 12.01 -11.57
C GLU A 51 -9.03 12.68 -11.15
N ILE A 52 -8.58 13.69 -11.89
CA ILE A 52 -7.39 14.48 -11.57
C ILE A 52 -7.54 15.14 -10.20
N LYS A 53 -8.68 15.77 -9.90
CA LYS A 53 -8.91 16.41 -8.59
C LYS A 53 -8.84 15.41 -7.43
N ILE A 54 -9.42 14.22 -7.63
CA ILE A 54 -9.39 13.14 -6.64
C ILE A 54 -7.97 12.62 -6.45
N ALA A 55 -7.27 12.37 -7.56
CA ALA A 55 -5.91 11.86 -7.54
C ALA A 55 -4.94 12.85 -6.90
N ASP A 56 -5.10 14.15 -7.17
CA ASP A 56 -4.30 15.23 -6.60
C ASP A 56 -4.37 15.22 -5.07
N GLN A 57 -5.57 15.10 -4.50
CA GLN A 57 -5.76 14.96 -3.05
C GLN A 57 -5.08 13.71 -2.49
N ALA A 58 -5.21 12.57 -3.17
CA ALA A 58 -4.58 11.32 -2.74
C ALA A 58 -3.05 11.38 -2.83
N MET A 59 -2.50 12.03 -3.87
CA MET A 59 -1.06 12.23 -4.06
C MET A 59 -0.47 13.13 -2.97
N THR A 60 -1.20 14.18 -2.57
CA THR A 60 -0.81 15.06 -1.46
C THR A 60 -0.70 14.28 -0.15
N GLN A 61 -1.70 13.44 0.16
CA GLN A 61 -1.72 12.68 1.42
C GLN A 61 -0.54 11.73 1.57
N VAL A 62 -0.06 11.13 0.47
CA VAL A 62 1.10 10.22 0.49
C VAL A 62 2.41 10.92 0.10
N HIS A 63 2.39 12.23 -0.12
CA HIS A 63 3.54 13.04 -0.50
C HIS A 63 4.27 12.50 -1.76
N VAL A 64 3.55 12.28 -2.86
CA VAL A 64 4.17 11.85 -4.13
C VAL A 64 5.05 12.96 -4.70
N GLN A 65 6.27 12.61 -5.11
CA GLN A 65 7.21 13.51 -5.79
C GLN A 65 7.79 12.87 -7.06
N PRO A 66 7.82 13.60 -8.20
CA PRO A 66 7.17 14.89 -8.45
C PRO A 66 5.64 14.81 -8.37
N HIS A 67 5.01 15.88 -7.90
CA HIS A 67 3.55 15.99 -7.77
C HIS A 67 2.92 16.35 -9.13
N GLU A 68 2.81 15.36 -10.01
CA GLU A 68 2.30 15.55 -11.36
C GLU A 68 1.22 14.51 -11.70
N PRO A 69 -0.07 14.78 -11.43
CA PRO A 69 -1.15 13.81 -11.68
C PRO A 69 -1.25 13.33 -13.13
N GLN A 70 -0.84 14.17 -14.09
CA GLN A 70 -0.93 13.89 -15.53
C GLN A 70 0.33 13.25 -16.13
N SER A 71 1.41 13.10 -15.35
CA SER A 71 2.61 12.42 -15.82
C SER A 71 2.46 10.91 -15.73
N ALA A 72 3.14 10.19 -16.63
CA ALA A 72 3.17 8.73 -16.63
C ALA A 72 3.81 8.20 -15.34
N VAL A 73 3.18 7.21 -14.70
CA VAL A 73 3.65 6.66 -13.41
C VAL A 73 5.04 6.03 -13.52
N GLY A 74 5.40 5.50 -14.70
CA GLY A 74 6.72 4.93 -14.96
C GLY A 74 7.88 5.93 -14.83
N ARG A 75 7.61 7.25 -14.83
CA ARG A 75 8.61 8.30 -14.61
C ARG A 75 8.95 8.52 -13.13
N LEU A 76 8.10 8.04 -12.21
CA LEU A 76 8.33 8.19 -10.78
C LEU A 76 9.42 7.22 -10.29
N SER A 77 10.13 7.58 -9.22
CA SER A 77 11.01 6.64 -8.51
C SER A 77 10.21 5.47 -7.93
N GLY A 78 10.89 4.36 -7.61
CA GLY A 78 10.22 3.17 -7.05
C GLY A 78 9.43 3.46 -5.76
N GLY A 79 9.94 4.33 -4.90
CA GLY A 79 9.23 4.82 -3.71
C GLY A 79 7.91 5.53 -4.07
N ASN A 80 7.96 6.44 -5.03
CA ASN A 80 6.80 7.20 -5.48
C ASN A 80 5.78 6.37 -6.26
N GLN A 81 6.24 5.38 -7.04
CA GLN A 81 5.37 4.38 -7.64
C GLN A 81 4.59 3.59 -6.57
N GLN A 82 5.24 3.20 -5.47
CA GLN A 82 4.55 2.51 -4.37
C GLN A 82 3.54 3.42 -3.69
N LYS A 83 3.89 4.69 -3.46
CA LYS A 83 2.97 5.69 -2.93
C LYS A 83 1.72 5.81 -3.83
N ILE A 84 1.86 5.82 -5.16
CA ILE A 84 0.71 5.75 -6.08
C ILE A 84 -0.11 4.47 -5.90
N ALA A 85 0.55 3.32 -5.74
CA ALA A 85 -0.12 2.04 -5.52
C ALA A 85 -0.89 1.98 -4.19
N ILE A 86 -0.46 2.73 -3.18
CA ILE A 86 -1.16 2.88 -1.90
C ILE A 86 -2.26 3.94 -2.01
N ALA A 87 -1.97 5.08 -2.64
CA ALA A 87 -2.86 6.23 -2.78
C ALA A 87 -4.18 5.91 -3.48
N ARG A 88 -4.19 4.94 -4.41
CA ARG A 88 -5.43 4.46 -5.06
C ARG A 88 -6.50 4.01 -4.08
N TRP A 89 -6.11 3.55 -2.88
CA TRP A 89 -7.00 3.06 -1.84
C TRP A 89 -7.44 4.15 -0.85
N LEU A 90 -6.80 5.32 -0.87
CA LEU A 90 -7.18 6.45 -0.02
C LEU A 90 -8.50 7.11 -0.44
N THR A 91 -8.78 7.11 -1.75
CA THR A 91 -10.01 7.73 -2.27
C THR A 91 -11.27 7.05 -1.73
N PHE A 92 -11.24 5.73 -1.61
CA PHE A 92 -12.31 4.93 -1.04
C PHE A 92 -11.71 3.92 -0.07
N PRO A 93 -11.53 4.32 1.20
CA PRO A 93 -10.78 3.53 2.15
C PRO A 93 -11.36 2.12 2.35
N PRO A 94 -10.51 1.08 2.35
CA PRO A 94 -10.93 -0.28 2.65
C PRO A 94 -11.16 -0.45 4.16
N LYS A 95 -11.87 -1.52 4.54
CA LYS A 95 -11.90 -1.99 5.95
C LYS A 95 -10.56 -2.62 6.33
N VAL A 96 -9.95 -3.36 5.39
CA VAL A 96 -8.66 -4.02 5.55
C VAL A 96 -7.77 -3.74 4.34
N PHE A 97 -6.59 -3.18 4.59
CA PHE A 97 -5.54 -2.97 3.61
C PHE A 97 -4.42 -3.99 3.80
N ILE A 98 -4.17 -4.80 2.76
CA ILE A 98 -3.10 -5.80 2.74
C ILE A 98 -1.97 -5.26 1.87
N ALA A 99 -0.77 -5.16 2.44
CA ALA A 99 0.42 -4.69 1.74
C ALA A 99 1.49 -5.79 1.74
N SER A 100 1.80 -6.34 0.57
CA SER A 100 2.84 -7.35 0.41
C SER A 100 4.15 -6.71 -0.03
N GLU A 101 5.21 -6.98 0.72
CA GLU A 101 6.56 -6.45 0.53
C GLU A 101 6.58 -4.95 0.18
N PRO A 102 5.92 -4.11 0.99
CA PRO A 102 5.63 -2.72 0.62
C PRO A 102 6.89 -1.86 0.44
N THR A 103 8.02 -2.30 0.98
CA THR A 103 9.27 -1.52 1.03
C THR A 103 10.43 -2.19 0.31
N ARG A 104 10.20 -3.34 -0.33
CA ARG A 104 11.28 -4.13 -0.90
C ARG A 104 12.00 -3.36 -2.02
N GLY A 105 13.32 -3.34 -1.96
CA GLY A 105 14.17 -2.66 -2.93
C GLY A 105 14.04 -1.13 -2.90
N MET A 106 13.65 -0.55 -1.76
CA MET A 106 13.69 0.89 -1.49
C MET A 106 14.88 1.25 -0.61
N ASP A 107 15.35 2.49 -0.73
CA ASP A 107 16.26 3.07 0.26
C ASP A 107 15.56 3.34 1.60
N VAL A 108 16.36 3.64 2.63
CA VAL A 108 15.89 3.87 4.01
C VAL A 108 14.89 5.04 4.09
N GLY A 109 15.08 6.09 3.30
CA GLY A 109 14.21 7.27 3.29
C GLY A 109 12.84 6.95 2.73
N ALA A 110 12.79 6.39 1.52
CA ALA A 110 11.55 5.98 0.86
C ALA A 110 10.80 4.90 1.68
N LYS A 111 11.53 3.98 2.30
CA LYS A 111 10.97 2.99 3.23
C LYS A 111 10.28 3.66 4.40
N LYS A 112 10.92 4.62 5.06
CA LYS A 112 10.34 5.35 6.19
C LYS A 112 9.03 6.07 5.81
N GLU A 113 8.98 6.67 4.62
CA GLU A 113 7.78 7.35 4.11
C GLU A 113 6.62 6.37 3.88
N VAL A 114 6.87 5.25 3.20
CA VAL A 114 5.85 4.23 2.96
C VAL A 114 5.33 3.64 4.27
N LEU A 115 6.22 3.31 5.21
CA LEU A 115 5.84 2.82 6.52
C LEU A 115 5.06 3.87 7.33
N GLY A 116 5.36 5.16 7.15
CA GLY A 116 4.58 6.27 7.69
C GLY A 116 3.12 6.22 7.23
N ILE A 117 2.90 6.09 5.92
CA ILE A 117 1.55 5.99 5.34
C ILE A 117 0.79 4.80 5.92
N LEU A 118 1.43 3.62 6.06
CA LEU A 118 0.79 2.45 6.64
C LEU A 118 0.41 2.65 8.12
N ARG A 119 1.27 3.33 8.89
CA ARG A 119 0.95 3.72 10.28
C ARG A 119 -0.22 4.69 10.32
N ASP A 120 -0.26 5.67 9.43
CA ASP A 120 -1.36 6.63 9.37
C ASP A 120 -2.69 5.94 9.08
N PHE A 121 -2.70 4.93 8.19
CA PHE A 121 -3.89 4.11 7.95
C PHE A 121 -4.33 3.39 9.23
N ARG A 122 -3.39 2.74 9.91
CA ARG A 122 -3.67 2.06 11.18
C ARG A 122 -4.22 3.05 12.23
N ASN A 123 -3.63 4.22 12.36
CA ASN A 123 -4.05 5.26 13.31
C ASN A 123 -5.44 5.85 12.98
N GLN A 124 -5.85 5.79 11.72
CA GLN A 124 -7.21 6.15 11.27
C GLN A 124 -8.25 5.04 11.51
N GLY A 125 -7.84 3.89 12.08
CA GLY A 125 -8.73 2.78 12.42
C GLY A 125 -8.90 1.73 11.33
N TYR A 126 -8.11 1.78 10.24
CA TYR A 126 -8.13 0.73 9.22
C TYR A 126 -7.36 -0.51 9.70
N GLY A 127 -7.87 -1.70 9.36
CA GLY A 127 -7.09 -2.92 9.51
C GLY A 127 -5.94 -2.93 8.50
N VAL A 128 -4.69 -3.03 8.96
CA VAL A 128 -3.52 -3.10 8.08
C VAL A 128 -2.81 -4.42 8.29
N LEU A 129 -2.69 -5.22 7.22
CA LEU A 129 -1.90 -6.45 7.21
C LEU A 129 -0.68 -6.24 6.32
N VAL A 130 0.51 -6.26 6.93
CA VAL A 130 1.78 -6.18 6.20
C VAL A 130 2.39 -7.57 6.12
N VAL A 131 2.68 -8.03 4.91
CA VAL A 131 3.46 -9.24 4.66
C VAL A 131 4.84 -8.80 4.23
N SER A 132 5.89 -9.17 4.97
CA SER A 132 7.25 -8.83 4.60
C SER A 132 8.25 -9.87 5.08
N SER A 133 9.30 -10.07 4.29
CA SER A 133 10.51 -10.81 4.64
C SER A 133 11.55 -9.97 5.40
N GLU A 134 11.28 -8.67 5.60
CA GLU A 134 12.16 -7.73 6.31
C GLU A 134 11.65 -7.51 7.75
N PRO A 135 12.33 -8.02 8.80
CA PRO A 135 11.88 -7.87 10.20
C PRO A 135 11.70 -6.41 10.63
N GLU A 136 12.56 -5.51 10.14
CA GLU A 136 12.50 -4.08 10.43
C GLU A 136 11.19 -3.44 9.94
N THR A 137 10.62 -3.96 8.85
CA THR A 137 9.32 -3.51 8.33
C THR A 137 8.21 -3.87 9.32
N ALA A 138 8.20 -5.12 9.82
CA ALA A 138 7.21 -5.58 10.80
C ALA A 138 7.31 -4.77 12.10
N LEU A 139 8.52 -4.63 12.65
CA LEU A 139 8.76 -3.89 13.90
C LEU A 139 8.34 -2.42 13.81
N ALA A 140 8.46 -1.79 12.63
CA ALA A 140 8.17 -0.38 12.45
C ALA A 140 6.67 -0.05 12.32
N VAL A 141 5.80 -1.03 12.04
CA VAL A 141 4.38 -0.77 11.69
C VAL A 141 3.36 -1.74 12.29
N ALA A 142 3.77 -2.82 12.93
CA ALA A 142 2.85 -3.82 13.47
C ALA A 142 2.47 -3.55 14.93
N ASP A 143 1.22 -3.83 15.29
CA ASP A 143 0.81 -3.97 16.70
C ASP A 143 1.00 -5.43 17.18
N ARG A 144 0.83 -6.38 16.25
CA ARG A 144 0.98 -7.81 16.46
C ARG A 144 1.74 -8.40 15.30
N ILE A 145 2.71 -9.26 15.62
CA ILE A 145 3.58 -9.93 14.64
C ILE A 145 3.26 -11.43 14.64
N ILE A 146 3.12 -11.98 13.44
CA ILE A 146 2.98 -13.42 13.20
C ILE A 146 4.20 -13.84 12.41
N VAL A 147 4.95 -14.82 12.93
CA VAL A 147 6.13 -15.36 12.25
C VAL A 147 5.73 -16.68 11.59
N MET A 148 6.05 -16.80 10.30
CA MET A 148 5.83 -18.00 9.53
C MET A 148 7.16 -18.57 9.05
N SER A 149 7.36 -19.87 9.23
CA SER A 149 8.50 -20.63 8.69
C SER A 149 8.00 -21.96 8.13
N HIS A 150 8.55 -22.38 6.98
CA HIS A 150 8.17 -23.59 6.27
C HIS A 150 6.64 -23.81 6.12
N GLY A 151 5.90 -22.73 5.83
CA GLY A 151 4.45 -22.77 5.63
C GLY A 151 3.61 -22.90 6.91
N ARG A 152 4.23 -22.81 8.09
CA ARG A 152 3.55 -22.89 9.40
C ARG A 152 3.76 -21.62 10.20
N ILE A 153 2.75 -21.24 10.99
CA ILE A 153 2.91 -20.21 12.00
C ILE A 153 3.74 -20.81 13.14
N VAL A 154 4.91 -20.23 13.38
CA VAL A 154 5.85 -20.67 14.43
C VAL A 154 5.77 -19.80 15.67
N ALA A 155 5.29 -18.56 15.54
CA ALA A 155 5.07 -17.67 16.67
C ALA A 155 4.01 -16.60 16.39
N THR A 156 3.39 -16.09 17.45
CA THR A 156 2.51 -14.92 17.43
C THR A 156 2.73 -14.13 18.70
N MET A 157 3.02 -12.83 18.58
CA MET A 157 3.35 -11.99 19.72
C MET A 157 2.92 -10.53 19.49
N PRO A 158 2.65 -9.75 20.55
CA PRO A 158 2.56 -8.30 20.43
C PRO A 158 3.91 -7.73 19.99
N ASN A 159 3.88 -6.60 19.28
CA ASN A 159 5.09 -5.81 19.05
C ASN A 159 5.37 -4.99 20.32
N SER A 160 6.53 -5.18 20.92
CA SER A 160 6.93 -4.55 22.18
C SER A 160 8.32 -3.95 22.07
N GLU A 161 8.67 -2.99 22.93
CA GLU A 161 9.98 -2.33 22.91
C GLU A 161 11.16 -3.30 23.09
N SER A 162 10.95 -4.43 23.76
CA SER A 162 11.98 -5.46 23.95
C SER A 162 12.15 -6.40 22.76
N LEU A 163 11.32 -6.27 21.72
CA LEU A 163 11.38 -7.13 20.53
C LEU A 163 12.26 -6.47 19.48
N ASP A 164 13.32 -7.16 19.09
CA ASP A 164 14.26 -6.69 18.06
C ASP A 164 14.30 -7.63 16.85
N LYS A 165 15.06 -7.22 15.85
CA LYS A 165 15.27 -8.00 14.62
C LYS A 165 15.85 -9.38 14.91
N ASP A 166 16.83 -9.48 15.80
CA ASP A 166 17.55 -10.72 16.06
C ASP A 166 16.64 -11.75 16.74
N ALA A 167 15.78 -11.30 17.66
CA ALA A 167 14.75 -12.13 18.26
C ALA A 167 13.78 -12.70 17.22
N LEU A 168 13.34 -11.90 16.25
CA LEU A 168 12.48 -12.37 15.16
C LEU A 168 13.20 -13.37 14.26
N MET A 169 14.46 -13.11 13.91
CA MET A 169 15.24 -13.98 13.03
C MET A 169 15.55 -15.34 13.64
N ARG A 170 15.63 -15.46 14.97
CA ARG A 170 15.81 -16.75 15.66
C ARG A 170 14.60 -17.70 15.54
N LEU A 171 13.44 -17.19 15.13
CA LEU A 171 12.21 -17.97 15.01
C LEU A 171 12.01 -18.57 13.61
N VAL A 172 12.78 -18.12 12.61
CA VAL A 172 12.58 -18.46 11.19
C VAL A 172 13.43 -19.66 10.79
#